data_AF-G1VDA8-F1
#
_entry.id   AF-G1VDA8-F1
#
_cell.length_a   1.000
_cell.length_b   1.000
_cell.length_c   1.000
_cell.angle_alpha   90.00
_cell.angle_beta   90.00
_cell.angle_gamma   90.00
#
_symmetry.space_group_name_H-M   'P 1'
#
loop_
_entity.id
_entity.type
_entity.pdbx_description
1 polymer ?
#
loop_
_entity_poly.entity_id
_entity_poly.type
_entity_poly.pdbx_seq_one_letter_code
_entity_poly.pdbx_strand_id
1 'polypeptide(L)'
;MYKQLTSEQRYTISVLLQNRTKQKDIAKAINVSASTVSREIRRNSGVRRHYNWETAQANAVQTRRRKPGNRSVDKDVMEEAKRLLITEQWSPEQISG
;
A
#
# COMPACT_ATOMS: atom_id res chain seq x y z
N MET A 1 -14.28 -2.84 4.87
CA MET A 1 -13.04 -3.38 4.27
C MET A 1 -12.53 -2.39 3.23
N TYR A 2 -11.26 -1.94 3.33
CA TYR A 2 -10.69 -1.00 2.36
C TYR A 2 -10.27 -1.73 1.08
N LYS A 3 -10.78 -1.32 -0.08
CA LYS A 3 -10.48 -1.93 -1.38
C LYS A 3 -9.39 -1.14 -2.11
N GLN A 4 -8.26 -1.78 -2.36
CA GLN A 4 -7.16 -1.23 -3.16
C GLN A 4 -7.47 -1.36 -4.65
N LEU A 5 -6.89 -0.46 -5.47
CA LEU A 5 -6.95 -0.61 -6.92
C LEU A 5 -6.15 -1.84 -7.37
N THR A 6 -6.72 -2.62 -8.29
CA THR A 6 -6.03 -3.74 -8.93
C THR A 6 -5.05 -3.25 -10.00
N SER A 7 -4.14 -4.12 -10.45
CA SER A 7 -3.24 -3.83 -11.58
C SER A 7 -4.03 -3.51 -12.85
N GLU A 8 -5.10 -4.25 -13.13
CA GLU A 8 -5.99 -4.04 -14.29
C GLU A 8 -6.68 -2.67 -14.24
N GLN A 9 -7.14 -2.25 -13.05
CA GLN A 9 -7.74 -0.92 -12.88
C GLN A 9 -6.71 0.19 -13.10
N ARG A 10 -5.46 0.01 -12.62
CA ARG A 10 -4.37 0.96 -12.90
C ARG A 10 -4.00 1.03 -14.37
N TYR A 11 -3.95 -0.12 -15.04
CA TYR A 11 -3.73 -0.20 -16.48
C TYR A 11 -4.82 0.57 -17.23
N THR A 12 -6.08 0.32 -16.88
CA THR A 12 -7.24 1.02 -17.47
C THR A 12 -7.17 2.53 -17.25
N ILE A 13 -6.77 2.99 -16.06
CA ILE A 13 -6.55 4.42 -15.79
C ILE A 13 -5.48 4.99 -16.74
N SER A 14 -4.37 4.28 -16.96
CA SER A 14 -3.30 4.73 -17.85
C SER A 14 -3.76 4.87 -19.30
N VAL A 15 -4.43 3.85 -19.84
CA VAL A 15 -4.96 3.85 -21.21
C VAL A 15 -5.98 4.98 -21.41
N LEU A 16 -6.94 5.12 -20.50
CA LEU A 16 -7.99 6.13 -20.64
C LEU A 16 -7.46 7.56 -20.44
N LEU A 17 -6.42 7.76 -19.63
CA LEU A 17 -5.72 9.05 -19.53
C LEU A 17 -5.00 9.43 -20.82
N GLN A 18 -4.37 8.46 -21.50
CA GLN A 18 -3.74 8.69 -22.81
C GLN A 18 -4.79 9.12 -23.85
N ASN A 19 -5.98 8.53 -23.79
CA ASN A 19 -7.14 8.90 -24.62
C ASN A 19 -7.82 10.22 -24.18
N ARG A 20 -7.21 10.99 -23.27
CA ARG A 20 -7.73 12.26 -22.74
C ARG A 20 -9.13 12.16 -22.11
N THR A 21 -9.50 10.98 -21.62
CA THR A 21 -10.79 10.76 -20.95
C THR A 21 -10.80 11.47 -19.60
N LYS A 22 -11.94 12.07 -19.23
CA LYS A 22 -12.07 12.77 -17.94
C LYS A 22 -12.03 11.77 -16.79
N GLN A 23 -11.36 12.11 -15.68
CA GLN A 23 -11.20 11.23 -14.52
C GLN A 23 -12.53 10.70 -13.96
N LYS A 24 -13.60 11.49 -14.05
CA LYS A 24 -14.96 11.08 -13.66
C LYS A 24 -15.51 9.93 -14.49
N ASP A 25 -15.21 9.89 -15.78
CA ASP A 25 -15.69 8.87 -16.71
C ASP A 25 -14.83 7.61 -16.59
N ILE A 26 -13.52 7.78 -16.35
CA ILE A 26 -12.61 6.70 -15.95
C ILE A 26 -13.13 6.01 -14.69
N ALA A 27 -13.50 6.78 -13.67
CA ALA A 27 -13.99 6.25 -12.40
C ALA A 27 -15.27 5.42 -12.58
N LYS A 28 -16.19 5.87 -13.45
CA LYS A 28 -17.39 5.10 -13.83
C LYS A 28 -17.02 3.79 -14.54
N ALA A 29 -16.08 3.84 -15.48
CA ALA A 29 -15.67 2.67 -16.27
C ALA A 29 -15.08 1.54 -15.41
N ILE A 30 -14.28 1.87 -14.38
CA ILE A 30 -13.69 0.88 -13.47
C ILE A 30 -14.49 0.67 -12.17
N ASN A 31 -15.70 1.25 -12.09
CA ASN A 31 -16.61 1.20 -10.94
C ASN A 31 -15.95 1.60 -9.60
N VAL A 32 -15.26 2.74 -9.57
CA VAL A 32 -14.69 3.31 -8.35
C VAL A 32 -15.09 4.78 -8.19
N SER A 33 -14.89 5.36 -7.00
CA SER A 33 -15.17 6.79 -6.81
C SER A 33 -14.19 7.66 -7.60
N ALA A 34 -14.66 8.81 -8.09
CA ALA A 34 -13.79 9.81 -8.74
C ALA A 34 -12.64 10.27 -7.81
N SER A 35 -12.89 10.31 -6.49
CA SER A 35 -11.87 10.63 -5.50
C SER A 35 -10.76 9.57 -5.42
N THR A 36 -11.05 8.31 -5.73
CA THR A 36 -10.08 7.22 -5.78
C THR A 36 -9.12 7.42 -6.94
N VAL A 37 -9.66 7.67 -8.14
CA VAL A 37 -8.87 7.93 -9.35
C VAL A 37 -8.01 9.18 -9.19
N SER A 38 -8.59 10.27 -8.69
CA SER A 38 -7.86 11.52 -8.46
C SER A 38 -6.68 11.34 -7.49
N ARG A 39 -6.91 10.63 -6.37
CA ARG A 39 -5.84 10.33 -5.39
C ARG A 39 -4.77 9.41 -5.96
N GLU A 40 -5.15 8.41 -6.75
CA GLU A 40 -4.22 7.49 -7.41
C GLU A 40 -3.29 8.21 -8.39
N ILE A 41 -3.86 9.06 -9.25
CA ILE A 41 -3.11 9.87 -10.22
C ILE A 41 -2.17 10.82 -9.47
N ARG A 42 -2.70 11.59 -8.51
CA ARG A 42 -1.90 12.53 -7.72
C ARG A 42 -0.72 11.86 -7.02
N ARG A 43 -0.90 10.65 -6.50
CA ARG A 43 0.16 9.90 -5.82
C ARG A 43 1.25 9.42 -6.78
N ASN A 44 0.90 9.05 -8.01
CA ASN A 44 1.80 8.31 -8.91
C ASN A 44 2.23 9.07 -10.17
N SER A 45 1.75 10.30 -10.41
CA SER A 45 2.08 11.05 -11.63
C SER A 45 3.42 11.81 -11.61
N GLY A 46 4.18 11.76 -10.52
CA GLY A 46 5.50 12.42 -10.41
C GLY A 46 5.50 13.92 -10.74
N VAL A 47 6.70 14.52 -10.84
CA VAL A 47 6.87 15.97 -11.13
C VAL A 47 6.41 16.32 -12.56
N ARG A 48 6.59 15.39 -13.51
CA ARG A 48 6.22 15.58 -14.93
C ARG A 48 4.75 15.31 -15.23
N ARG A 49 3.92 15.05 -14.21
CA ARG A 49 2.48 14.75 -14.30
C ARG A 49 2.13 13.57 -15.22
N HIS A 50 3.08 12.68 -15.49
CA HIS A 50 2.89 11.52 -16.35
C HIS A 50 2.53 10.30 -15.48
N TYR A 51 1.34 9.73 -15.69
CA TYR A 51 0.88 8.56 -14.96
C TYR A 51 1.37 7.27 -15.64
N ASN A 52 2.20 6.48 -14.95
CA ASN A 52 2.63 5.15 -15.37
C ASN A 52 2.05 4.09 -14.41
N TRP A 53 1.30 3.13 -14.96
CA TRP A 53 0.60 2.10 -14.18
C TRP A 53 1.56 1.06 -13.55
N GLU A 54 2.66 0.73 -14.21
CA GLU A 54 3.68 -0.22 -13.71
C GLU A 54 4.37 0.37 -12.48
N THR A 55 4.76 1.64 -12.56
CA THR A 55 5.33 2.37 -11.42
C THR A 55 4.32 2.46 -10.28
N ALA A 56 3.05 2.77 -10.57
CA ALA A 56 2.00 2.82 -9.56
C ALA A 56 1.79 1.47 -8.86
N GLN A 57 1.83 0.37 -9.62
CA GLN A 57 1.74 -0.99 -9.08
C GLN A 57 2.96 -1.34 -8.23
N ALA A 58 4.18 -1.05 -8.71
CA ALA A 58 5.41 -1.27 -7.96
C ALA A 58 5.43 -0.50 -6.63
N ASN A 59 5.02 0.77 -6.64
CA ASN A 59 4.90 1.61 -5.45
C ASN A 59 3.91 1.03 -4.43
N ALA A 60 2.77 0.52 -4.91
CA ALA A 60 1.77 -0.10 -4.04
C ALA A 60 2.30 -1.40 -3.40
N VAL A 61 3.01 -2.23 -4.17
CA VAL A 61 3.66 -3.44 -3.66
C VAL A 61 4.75 -3.10 -2.64
N GLN A 62 5.60 -2.10 -2.94
CA GLN A 62 6.65 -1.66 -2.03
C GLN A 62 6.08 -1.11 -0.72
N THR A 63 5.03 -0.30 -0.79
CA THR A 63 4.35 0.24 0.40
C THR A 63 3.77 -0.89 1.26
N ARG A 64 3.16 -1.90 0.63
CA ARG A 64 2.64 -3.10 1.32
C ARG A 64 3.75 -3.89 2.02
N ARG A 65 4.95 -3.95 1.44
CA ARG A 65 6.12 -4.60 2.05
C ARG A 65 6.68 -3.78 3.22
N ARG A 66 6.81 -2.47 3.06
CA ARG A 66 7.37 -1.56 4.09
C ARG A 66 6.47 -1.35 5.29
N LYS A 67 5.16 -1.45 5.09
CA LYS A 67 4.16 -1.36 6.16
C LYS A 67 3.53 -2.74 6.33
N PRO A 68 4.18 -3.69 7.03
CA PRO A 68 3.63 -5.02 7.27
C PRO A 68 2.31 -5.03 8.09
N GLY A 69 1.75 -3.84 8.39
CA GLY A 69 0.52 -3.66 9.15
C GLY A 69 0.82 -3.60 10.65
N ASN A 70 -0.23 -3.31 11.43
CA ASN A 70 -0.25 -3.59 12.87
C ASN A 70 -0.40 -5.12 13.03
N ARG A 71 0.64 -5.88 12.65
CA ARG A 71 0.66 -7.31 12.94
C ARG A 71 0.88 -7.45 14.43
N SER A 72 -0.08 -8.07 15.11
CA SER A 72 0.19 -8.60 16.43
C SER A 72 1.44 -9.46 16.35
N VAL A 73 2.38 -9.23 17.27
CA VAL A 73 3.52 -10.12 17.46
C VAL A 73 2.96 -11.54 17.62
N ASP A 74 3.65 -12.51 17.02
CA ASP A 74 3.28 -13.90 17.18
C ASP A 74 3.22 -14.26 18.67
N LYS A 75 2.23 -15.07 19.07
CA LYS A 75 2.01 -15.37 20.48
C LYS A 75 3.23 -16.07 21.09
N ASP A 76 3.87 -16.96 20.35
CA ASP A 76 5.01 -17.73 20.86
C ASP A 76 6.21 -16.81 21.04
N VAL A 77 6.41 -15.87 20.13
CA VAL A 77 7.45 -14.84 20.23
C VAL A 77 7.20 -13.91 21.43
N MET A 78 5.94 -13.55 21.67
CA MET A 78 5.57 -12.70 22.81
C MET A 78 5.77 -13.43 24.15
N GLU A 79 5.41 -14.72 24.24
CA GLU A 79 5.59 -15.51 25.45
C GLU A 79 7.07 -15.78 25.74
N GLU A 80 7.89 -16.04 24.72
CA GLU A 80 9.34 -16.19 24.92
C GLU A 80 9.99 -14.87 25.36
N ALA A 81 9.60 -13.73 24.78
CA ALA A 81 10.08 -12.42 25.23
C ALA A 81 9.72 -12.15 26.70
N LYS A 82 8.50 -12.51 27.14
CA LYS A 82 8.10 -12.42 28.55
C LYS A 82 8.91 -13.37 29.44
N ARG A 83 9.18 -14.60 28.99
CA ARG A 83 10.01 -15.57 29.74
C ARG A 83 11.40 -15.00 29.98
N LEU A 84 12.04 -14.45 28.93
CA LEU A 84 13.37 -13.85 29.04
C LEU A 84 13.38 -12.62 29.97
N LEU A 85 12.33 -11.80 29.93
CA LEU A 85 12.19 -10.65 30.84
C LEU A 85 12.04 -11.06 32.32
N ILE A 86 11.24 -12.09 32.60
CA ILE A 86 10.88 -12.46 33.98
C ILE A 86 11.90 -13.42 34.59
N THR A 87 12.33 -14.43 33.84
CA THR A 87 13.18 -15.52 34.34
C THR A 87 14.66 -15.15 34.27
N GLU A 88 15.10 -14.65 33.11
CA GLU A 88 16.51 -14.36 32.87
C GLU A 88 16.87 -12.90 33.20
N GLN A 89 15.87 -12.05 33.45
CA GLN A 89 16.01 -10.60 33.71
C GLN A 89 16.83 -9.87 32.65
N TRP A 90 16.72 -10.30 31.39
CA TRP A 90 17.35 -9.59 30.28
C TRP A 90 16.69 -8.24 30.06
N SER A 91 17.48 -7.22 29.73
CA SER A 91 16.91 -5.94 29.34
C SER A 91 16.18 -6.06 28.00
N PRO A 92 15.15 -5.24 27.74
CA PRO A 92 14.49 -5.21 26.44
C PRO A 92 15.48 -5.02 25.27
N GLU A 93 16.57 -4.28 25.47
CA GLU A 93 17.60 -4.05 24.46
C GLU A 93 18.39 -5.34 24.14
N GLN A 94 18.67 -6.17 25.15
CA GLN A 94 19.34 -7.46 24.96
C GLN A 94 18.46 -8.48 24.22
N ILE A 95 17.14 -8.40 24.42
CA ILE A 95 16.17 -9.25 23.72
C ILE A 95 15.98 -8.76 22.27
N SER A 96 16.01 -7.44 22.06
CA SER A 96 15.78 -6.86 20.73
C SER A 96 16.96 -7.02 19.77
N GLY A 97 18.19 -7.13 20.30
CA GLY A 97 19.43 -7.32 19.52
C GLY A 97 19.82 -6.09 18.71
#